data_AF-A0A168FW30-F1
#
_entry.id   AF-A0A168FW30-F1
#
_cell.length_a   1.000
_cell.length_b   1.000
_cell.length_c   1.000
_cell.angle_alpha   90.00
_cell.angle_beta   90.00
_cell.angle_gamma   90.00
#
_symmetry.space_group_name_H-M   'P 1'
#
loop_
_entity.id
_entity.type
_entity.pdbx_description
1 polymer ?
#
loop_
_entity_poly.entity_id
_entity_poly.type
_entity_poly.pdbx_seq_one_letter_code
_entity_poly.pdbx_strand_id
1 'polypeptide(L)'
;MAPADAKPRRVSSRARNDAVLVGAVDVARAAAQEVAGSPDDVGEHLGTTAEAERLMSHHFAATMKGYQGWHWTVTVARVPRGKVATVCEIELLPGDDAILAPQWVPWSERLRPGDVRPGDTLPFRPDDPRLEPGWTPTGDEELDGVAIDELALARARVLSPQGRDEAAERWYRGSRGPTAPGAVAAASECVTCGFLVPLQGPLGQLFGVCANAWSPDDGKVVSLDHGCGAHSETDVEERPSEWPDRAPLIDEAVIEPVDPAAADEPAGDRAG
;
A
#
# COMPACT_ATOMS: atom_id res chain seq x y z
N MET A 1 -0.65 23.73 10.04
CA MET A 1 -0.48 25.17 10.30
C MET A 1 0.79 25.59 9.57
N ALA A 2 0.67 26.22 8.40
CA ALA A 2 1.84 26.72 7.68
C ALA A 2 2.52 27.80 8.54
N PRO A 3 3.86 27.83 8.63
CA PRO A 3 4.55 28.91 9.34
C PRO A 3 4.18 30.23 8.65
N ALA A 4 3.74 31.21 9.44
CA ALA A 4 3.49 32.55 8.94
C ALA A 4 4.81 33.14 8.42
N ASP A 5 4.79 33.73 7.23
CA ASP A 5 5.91 34.47 6.65
C ASP A 5 6.28 35.65 7.57
N ALA A 6 7.23 35.41 8.46
CA ALA A 6 7.77 36.45 9.33
C ALA A 6 8.59 37.41 8.46
N LYS A 7 8.17 38.69 8.39
CA LYS A 7 8.95 39.73 7.71
C LYS A 7 10.37 39.80 8.31
N PRO A 8 11.43 39.84 7.49
CA PRO A 8 12.79 39.86 7.99
C PRO A 8 13.05 41.10 8.85
N ARG A 9 13.57 40.88 10.06
CA ARG A 9 13.85 41.95 11.03
C ARG A 9 14.99 42.82 10.51
N ARG A 10 14.73 44.13 10.31
CA ARG A 10 15.75 45.06 9.83
C ARG A 10 16.77 45.37 10.94
N VAL A 11 18.01 44.95 10.73
CA VAL A 11 19.17 45.28 11.59
C VAL A 11 19.96 46.48 11.06
N SER A 12 20.39 47.35 11.99
CA SER A 12 21.19 48.54 11.66
C SER A 12 22.56 48.16 11.08
N SER A 13 23.17 49.04 10.29
CA SER A 13 24.55 48.85 9.80
C SER A 13 25.56 48.77 10.95
N ARG A 14 25.31 49.52 12.03
CA ARG A 14 26.13 49.49 13.25
C ARG A 14 26.11 48.12 13.92
N ALA A 15 24.95 47.48 13.99
CA ALA A 15 24.83 46.13 14.55
C ALA A 15 25.57 45.09 13.70
N ARG A 16 25.47 45.20 12.38
CA ARG A 16 26.19 44.33 11.42
C ARG A 16 27.71 44.45 11.49
N ASN A 17 28.21 45.64 11.82
CA ASN A 17 29.65 45.93 11.84
C ASN A 17 30.20 46.06 13.27
N ASP A 18 29.57 45.43 14.27
CA ASP A 18 30.08 45.46 15.65
C ASP A 18 31.38 44.65 15.74
N ALA A 19 32.52 45.34 15.70
CA ALA A 19 33.85 44.73 15.60
C ALA A 19 34.16 43.72 16.72
N VAL A 20 33.59 43.90 17.92
CA VAL A 20 33.79 42.96 19.03
C VAL A 20 33.08 41.63 18.74
N LEU A 21 31.87 41.68 18.21
CA LEU A 21 31.09 40.49 17.91
C LEU A 21 31.57 39.82 16.62
N VAL A 22 31.84 40.59 15.56
CA VAL A 22 32.43 40.06 14.32
C VAL A 22 33.75 39.34 14.59
N GLY A 23 34.56 39.85 15.52
CA GLY A 23 35.83 39.24 15.92
C GLY A 23 35.71 38.05 16.89
N ALA A 24 34.51 37.69 17.36
CA ALA A 24 34.31 36.66 18.39
C ALA A 24 34.30 35.22 17.84
N VAL A 25 34.87 34.99 16.65
CA VAL A 25 34.87 33.68 15.95
C VAL A 25 35.46 32.58 16.83
N ASP A 26 36.58 32.83 17.51
CA ASP A 26 37.24 31.80 18.34
C ASP A 26 36.41 31.45 19.58
N VAL A 27 35.77 32.46 20.21
CA VAL A 27 34.86 32.24 21.34
C VAL A 27 33.66 31.41 20.90
N ALA A 28 33.09 31.75 19.75
CA ALA A 28 31.95 31.04 19.19
C ALA A 28 32.31 29.60 18.80
N ARG A 29 33.47 29.39 18.17
CA ARG A 29 33.97 28.06 17.79
C ARG A 29 34.18 27.19 19.03
N ALA A 30 34.87 27.70 20.04
CA ALA A 30 35.13 26.97 21.28
C ALA A 30 33.81 26.54 21.94
N ALA A 31 32.83 27.44 21.99
CA ALA A 31 31.51 27.14 22.53
C ALA A 31 30.78 26.03 21.75
N ALA A 32 30.79 26.07 20.41
CA ALA A 32 30.23 24.99 19.60
C ALA A 32 30.93 23.64 19.87
N GLN A 33 32.26 23.65 19.99
CA GLN A 33 33.06 22.44 20.23
C GLN A 33 32.85 21.84 21.63
N GLU A 34 32.45 22.64 22.63
CA GLU A 34 32.09 22.15 23.96
C GLU A 34 30.79 21.34 23.95
N VAL A 35 29.85 21.65 23.06
CA VAL A 35 28.56 20.96 22.93
C VAL A 35 28.60 19.81 21.92
N ALA A 36 29.45 19.93 20.90
CA ALA A 36 29.63 18.91 19.89
C ALA A 36 30.15 17.58 20.48
N GLY A 37 29.80 16.46 19.83
CA GLY A 37 30.30 15.13 20.25
C GLY A 37 31.81 15.00 20.06
N SER A 38 32.36 15.65 19.04
CA SER A 38 33.79 15.80 18.77
C SER A 38 34.12 17.24 18.36
N PRO A 39 35.28 17.81 18.72
CA PRO A 39 35.71 19.11 18.19
C PRO A 39 35.77 19.17 16.67
N ASP A 40 36.00 18.02 16.02
CA ASP A 40 36.06 17.88 14.55
C ASP A 40 34.67 17.97 13.89
N ASP A 41 33.58 17.90 14.67
CA ASP A 41 32.19 18.05 14.21
C ASP A 41 31.82 19.52 13.89
N VAL A 42 32.69 20.46 14.28
CA VAL A 42 32.56 21.90 14.05
C VAL A 42 33.56 22.34 12.97
N GLY A 43 33.07 22.47 11.74
CA GLY A 43 33.88 22.76 10.55
C GLY A 43 34.23 24.24 10.35
N GLU A 44 34.34 24.63 9.08
CA GLU A 44 34.72 25.99 8.67
C GLU A 44 33.70 27.04 9.15
N HIS A 45 34.18 28.25 9.42
CA HIS A 45 33.31 29.38 9.75
C HIS A 45 32.66 29.91 8.46
N LEU A 46 31.34 29.79 8.38
CA LEU A 46 30.55 30.13 7.20
C LEU A 46 30.19 31.61 7.14
N GLY A 47 30.25 32.32 8.28
CA GLY A 47 29.98 33.75 8.35
C GLY A 47 29.16 34.12 9.58
N THR A 48 28.65 35.34 9.58
CA THR A 48 27.92 35.92 10.72
C THR A 48 26.62 36.57 10.29
N THR A 49 25.60 36.45 11.12
CA THR A 49 24.31 37.14 10.98
C THR A 49 24.07 38.06 12.17
N ALA A 50 23.78 39.33 11.93
CA ALA A 50 23.41 40.24 13.01
C ALA A 50 21.93 40.03 13.37
N GLU A 51 21.66 39.60 14.59
CA GLU A 51 20.30 39.36 15.06
C GLU A 51 19.64 40.65 15.55
N ALA A 52 20.38 41.44 16.33
CA ALA A 52 19.92 42.69 16.92
C ALA A 52 21.11 43.60 17.29
N GLU A 53 20.85 44.72 17.97
CA GLU A 53 21.94 45.55 18.49
C GLU A 53 22.73 44.77 19.55
N ARG A 54 24.04 44.60 19.32
CA ARG A 54 24.96 43.84 20.21
C ARG A 54 24.57 42.36 20.38
N LEU A 55 23.94 41.76 19.37
CA LEU A 55 23.60 40.35 19.30
C LEU A 55 23.91 39.82 17.89
N MET A 56 24.73 38.77 17.79
CA MET A 56 25.24 38.24 16.52
C MET A 56 25.37 36.72 16.57
N SER A 57 24.99 36.06 15.49
CA SER A 57 25.12 34.63 15.29
C SER A 57 26.34 34.34 14.45
N HIS A 58 27.22 33.43 14.90
CA HIS A 58 28.29 32.84 14.09
C HIS A 58 27.85 31.48 13.58
N HIS A 59 28.12 31.21 12.31
CA HIS A 59 27.75 29.94 11.68
C HIS A 59 29.00 29.12 11.35
N PHE A 60 28.98 27.82 11.66
CA PHE A 60 30.05 26.89 11.31
C PHE A 60 29.47 25.65 10.63
N ALA A 61 30.16 25.12 9.62
CA ALA A 61 29.71 23.89 8.95
C ALA A 61 29.58 22.73 9.96
N ALA A 62 28.52 21.94 9.86
CA ALA A 62 28.43 20.67 10.58
C ALA A 62 29.10 19.57 9.74
N THR A 63 30.08 18.89 10.32
CA THR A 63 30.85 17.81 9.66
C THR A 63 30.45 16.41 10.15
N MET A 64 29.45 16.35 11.04
CA MET A 64 28.86 15.10 11.54
C MET A 64 28.18 14.30 10.44
N LYS A 65 28.32 12.97 10.49
CA LYS A 65 27.57 12.06 9.60
C LYS A 65 26.06 12.23 9.84
N GLY A 66 25.30 12.36 8.76
CA GLY A 66 23.83 12.54 8.80
C GLY A 66 23.37 13.99 8.89
N TYR A 67 24.28 14.95 9.09
CA TYR A 67 23.99 16.39 9.20
C TYR A 67 24.45 17.18 7.97
N GLN A 68 24.38 16.55 6.78
CA GLN A 68 24.68 17.24 5.52
C GLN A 68 23.80 18.47 5.36
N GLY A 69 24.41 19.62 5.08
CA GLY A 69 23.72 20.90 4.92
C GLY A 69 23.32 21.59 6.23
N TRP A 70 23.62 21.01 7.40
CA TRP A 70 23.41 21.66 8.69
C TRP A 70 24.60 22.54 9.07
N HIS A 71 24.36 23.51 9.94
CA HIS A 71 25.40 24.35 10.53
C HIS A 71 25.20 24.49 12.04
N TRP A 72 26.30 24.64 12.76
CA TRP A 72 26.30 25.13 14.13
C TRP A 72 26.07 26.64 14.11
N THR A 73 25.12 27.10 14.91
CA THR A 73 24.85 28.52 15.14
C THR A 73 25.17 28.86 16.58
N VAL A 74 26.05 29.82 16.77
CA VAL A 74 26.41 30.31 18.11
C VAL A 74 26.08 31.77 18.21
N THR A 75 25.07 32.09 19.01
CA THR A 75 24.66 33.47 19.26
C THR A 75 25.52 34.05 20.36
N VAL A 76 26.17 35.17 20.10
CA VAL A 76 26.98 35.93 21.04
C VAL A 76 26.42 37.33 21.23
N ALA A 77 26.55 37.84 22.45
CA ALA A 77 26.17 39.19 22.80
C ALA A 77 27.29 39.93 23.53
N ARG A 78 27.15 41.25 23.67
CA ARG A 78 28.00 42.03 24.56
C ARG A 78 27.24 43.15 25.25
N VAL A 79 27.69 43.50 26.46
CA VAL A 79 27.17 44.64 27.20
C VAL A 79 27.55 45.98 26.53
N PRO A 80 26.81 47.08 26.78
CA PRO A 80 27.16 48.40 26.26
C PRO A 80 28.57 48.81 26.68
N ARG A 81 29.38 49.27 25.71
CA ARG A 81 30.81 49.63 25.89
C ARG A 81 31.74 48.47 26.31
N GLY A 82 31.20 47.27 26.52
CA GLY A 82 31.98 46.06 26.74
C GLY A 82 32.80 45.69 25.50
N LYS A 83 34.00 45.18 25.74
CA LYS A 83 34.95 44.69 24.72
C LYS A 83 35.05 43.16 24.67
N VAL A 84 34.20 42.48 25.43
CA VAL A 84 34.17 41.02 25.55
C VAL A 84 32.80 40.55 25.09
N ALA A 85 32.80 39.54 24.21
CA ALA A 85 31.60 38.84 23.79
C ALA A 85 31.31 37.68 24.76
N THR A 86 30.02 37.41 25.01
CA THR A 86 29.53 36.29 25.82
C THR A 86 28.57 35.45 24.99
N VAL A 87 28.63 34.13 25.16
CA VAL A 87 27.73 33.20 24.46
C VAL A 87 26.33 33.25 25.08
N CYS A 88 25.31 33.28 24.24
CA CYS A 88 23.91 33.25 24.64
C CYS A 88 23.30 31.85 24.44
N GLU A 89 23.49 31.27 23.26
CA GLU A 89 22.97 29.95 22.91
C GLU A 89 23.85 29.30 21.84
N ILE A 90 23.75 27.98 21.76
CA ILE A 90 24.45 27.12 20.81
C ILE A 90 23.41 26.18 20.24
N GLU A 91 23.24 26.18 18.93
CA GLU A 91 22.21 25.44 18.23
C GLU A 91 22.81 24.74 17.01
N LEU A 92 22.18 23.64 16.61
CA LEU A 92 22.47 22.97 15.35
C LEU A 92 21.24 23.11 14.48
N LEU A 93 21.34 23.92 13.41
CA LEU A 93 20.22 24.30 12.58
C LEU A 93 20.39 23.79 11.15
N PRO A 94 19.28 23.44 10.48
CA PRO A 94 19.32 23.06 9.07
C PRO A 94 19.57 24.27 8.19
N GLY A 95 20.54 24.18 7.28
CA GLY A 95 20.70 25.11 6.17
C GLY A 95 19.87 24.72 4.95
N ASP A 96 20.04 25.45 3.85
CA ASP A 96 19.26 25.26 2.62
C ASP A 96 19.45 23.88 1.98
N ASP A 97 20.63 23.29 2.16
CA ASP A 97 20.98 21.95 1.64
C ASP A 97 20.70 20.83 2.64
N ALA A 98 20.05 21.14 3.78
CA ALA A 98 19.78 20.15 4.82
C ALA A 98 18.68 19.17 4.42
N ILE A 99 18.95 17.88 4.62
CA ILE A 99 17.92 16.85 4.45
C ILE A 99 17.03 16.86 5.69
N LEU A 100 15.79 17.36 5.51
CA LEU A 100 14.78 17.41 6.56
C LEU A 100 13.85 16.21 6.52
N ALA A 101 13.29 15.87 7.68
CA ALA A 101 12.21 14.90 7.75
C ALA A 101 10.98 15.39 6.95
N PRO A 102 10.23 14.49 6.31
CA PRO A 102 8.97 14.85 5.68
C PRO A 102 8.01 15.42 6.73
N GLN A 103 7.04 16.21 6.28
CA GLN A 103 6.03 16.77 7.18
C GLN A 103 5.28 15.65 7.89
N TRP A 104 5.02 15.85 9.18
CA TRP A 104 4.25 14.90 9.97
C TRP A 104 2.80 14.87 9.47
N VAL A 105 2.29 13.67 9.23
CA VAL A 105 0.92 13.42 8.78
C VAL A 105 0.18 12.61 9.86
N PRO A 106 -1.07 12.95 10.23
CA PRO A 106 -1.87 12.20 11.19
C PRO A 106 -1.98 10.71 10.84
N TRP A 107 -2.03 9.84 11.85
CA TRP A 107 -2.17 8.39 11.64
C TRP A 107 -3.35 8.02 10.74
N SER A 108 -4.51 8.63 10.96
CA SER A 108 -5.74 8.41 10.18
C SER A 108 -5.58 8.71 8.69
N GLU A 109 -4.67 9.61 8.34
CA GLU A 109 -4.35 9.99 6.95
C GLU A 109 -3.23 9.13 6.35
N ARG A 110 -2.51 8.36 7.18
CA ARG A 110 -1.48 7.41 6.74
C ARG A 110 -2.04 6.03 6.40
N LEU A 111 -3.24 5.70 6.90
CA LEU A 111 -3.89 4.41 6.69
C LEU A 111 -4.16 4.13 5.21
N ARG A 112 -3.77 2.94 4.76
CA ARG A 112 -4.01 2.43 3.41
C ARG A 112 -4.91 1.19 3.46
N PRO A 113 -5.62 0.87 2.37
CA PRO A 113 -6.29 -0.41 2.24
C PRO A 113 -5.30 -1.56 2.48
N GLY A 114 -5.64 -2.44 3.42
CA GLY A 114 -4.78 -3.56 3.85
C GLY A 114 -4.04 -3.36 5.17
N ASP A 115 -3.94 -2.13 5.68
CA ASP A 115 -3.29 -1.87 6.99
C ASP A 115 -4.15 -2.33 8.18
N VAL A 116 -5.46 -2.42 7.98
CA VAL A 116 -6.45 -2.74 9.02
C VAL A 116 -6.51 -4.25 9.24
N ARG A 117 -6.28 -4.69 10.48
CA ARG A 117 -6.40 -6.08 10.90
C ARG A 117 -7.77 -6.35 11.54
N PRO A 118 -8.16 -7.63 11.72
CA PRO A 118 -9.47 -7.97 12.27
C PRO A 118 -9.81 -7.39 13.65
N GLY A 119 -8.79 -7.02 14.45
CA GLY A 119 -8.98 -6.39 15.76
C GLY A 119 -8.96 -4.86 15.75
N ASP A 120 -8.69 -4.23 14.61
CA ASP A 120 -8.54 -2.79 14.51
C ASP A 120 -9.89 -2.11 14.24
N THR A 121 -10.11 -0.97 14.87
CA THR A 121 -11.28 -0.13 14.64
C THR A 121 -10.87 1.10 13.84
N LEU A 122 -11.49 1.28 12.67
CA LEU A 122 -11.30 2.50 11.89
C LEU A 122 -12.01 3.70 12.55
N PRO A 123 -11.44 4.92 12.48
CA PRO A 123 -12.12 6.11 12.92
C PRO A 123 -13.39 6.33 12.11
N PHE A 124 -14.47 6.71 12.79
CA PHE A 124 -15.73 7.06 12.13
C PHE A 124 -15.55 8.29 11.24
N ARG A 125 -15.96 8.17 9.97
CA ARG A 125 -16.02 9.28 9.02
C ARG A 125 -17.50 9.60 8.77
N PRO A 126 -18.03 10.74 9.26
CA PRO A 126 -19.42 11.12 9.02
C PRO A 126 -19.68 11.32 7.53
N ASP A 127 -18.82 12.11 6.88
CA ASP A 127 -18.95 12.51 5.48
C ASP A 127 -18.11 11.62 4.54
N ASP A 128 -18.23 10.29 4.67
CA ASP A 128 -17.57 9.36 3.74
C ASP A 128 -18.30 9.38 2.39
N PRO A 129 -17.68 9.86 1.29
CA PRO A 129 -18.35 10.01 0.00
C PRO A 129 -18.74 8.66 -0.64
N ARG A 130 -18.19 7.55 -0.14
CA ARG A 130 -18.51 6.18 -0.59
C ARG A 130 -19.79 5.66 0.03
N LEU A 131 -20.39 6.40 0.96
CA LEU A 131 -21.58 6.03 1.69
C LEU A 131 -22.67 7.11 1.54
N GLU A 132 -23.92 6.67 1.52
CA GLU A 132 -25.11 7.53 1.53
C GLU A 132 -26.15 6.97 2.50
N PRO A 133 -27.10 7.77 3.01
CA PRO A 133 -28.21 7.25 3.81
C PRO A 133 -28.99 6.17 3.06
N GLY A 134 -29.29 5.05 3.73
CA GLY A 134 -30.06 3.95 3.14
C GLY A 134 -31.58 4.19 3.06
N TRP A 135 -32.01 5.39 3.40
CA TRP A 135 -33.40 5.82 3.57
C TRP A 135 -33.49 7.30 3.17
N THR A 136 -34.70 7.87 3.10
CA THR A 136 -34.88 9.30 2.76
C THR A 136 -34.99 10.15 4.03
N PRO A 137 -33.99 11.00 4.33
CA PRO A 137 -34.05 11.99 5.42
C PRO A 137 -35.37 12.72 5.55
N THR A 138 -36.06 12.53 6.67
CA THR A 138 -37.20 13.38 7.04
C THR A 138 -36.70 14.64 7.75
N GLY A 139 -35.52 14.57 8.38
CA GLY A 139 -34.90 15.67 9.13
C GLY A 139 -35.26 15.68 10.61
N ASP A 140 -35.95 14.64 11.08
CA ASP A 140 -36.32 14.40 12.47
C ASP A 140 -35.65 13.12 12.95
N GLU A 141 -34.63 13.27 13.81
CA GLU A 141 -33.77 12.17 14.26
C GLU A 141 -34.54 11.06 14.99
N GLU A 142 -35.67 11.38 15.63
CA GLU A 142 -36.50 10.40 16.35
C GLU A 142 -37.35 9.55 15.38
N LEU A 143 -37.95 10.20 14.37
CA LEU A 143 -38.68 9.49 13.31
C LEU A 143 -37.75 8.66 12.42
N ASP A 144 -36.57 9.19 12.15
CA ASP A 144 -35.57 8.57 11.30
C ASP A 144 -34.93 7.34 11.99
N GLY A 145 -34.80 7.37 13.31
CA GLY A 145 -34.38 6.23 14.13
C GLY A 145 -35.35 5.05 14.08
N VAL A 146 -36.67 5.28 14.10
CA VAL A 146 -37.70 4.23 14.03
C VAL A 146 -37.60 3.40 12.74
N ALA A 147 -37.33 4.05 11.60
CA ALA A 147 -37.20 3.37 10.31
C ALA A 147 -36.03 2.36 10.26
N ILE A 148 -34.95 2.66 10.99
CA ILE A 148 -33.74 1.84 11.04
C ILE A 148 -33.82 0.80 12.17
N ASP A 149 -34.13 1.25 13.39
CA ASP A 149 -33.98 0.45 14.61
C ASP A 149 -35.19 -0.43 14.90
N GLU A 150 -36.41 0.07 14.66
CA GLU A 150 -37.64 -0.67 14.97
C GLU A 150 -38.16 -1.47 13.78
N LEU A 151 -38.11 -0.87 12.57
CA LEU A 151 -38.69 -1.49 11.36
C LEU A 151 -37.67 -2.28 10.52
N ALA A 152 -36.36 -2.11 10.78
CA ALA A 152 -35.27 -2.74 10.03
C ALA A 152 -35.38 -2.60 8.50
N LEU A 153 -36.04 -1.55 8.01
CA LEU A 153 -36.32 -1.35 6.59
C LEU A 153 -35.09 -0.88 5.80
N ALA A 154 -34.08 -0.35 6.49
CA ALA A 154 -32.90 0.23 5.87
C ALA A 154 -31.64 0.09 6.75
N ARG A 155 -30.47 0.12 6.13
CA ARG A 155 -29.20 0.33 6.83
C ARG A 155 -29.01 1.83 7.05
N ALA A 156 -28.43 2.22 8.18
CA ALA A 156 -28.10 3.63 8.45
C ALA A 156 -27.33 4.29 7.29
N ARG A 157 -26.37 3.55 6.70
CA ARG A 157 -25.66 3.94 5.48
C ARG A 157 -25.51 2.76 4.53
N VAL A 158 -25.59 3.02 3.23
CA VAL A 158 -25.37 2.07 2.13
C VAL A 158 -24.29 2.61 1.19
N LEU A 159 -23.81 1.77 0.27
CA LEU A 159 -22.85 2.22 -0.74
C LEU A 159 -23.50 3.27 -1.65
N SER A 160 -22.89 4.45 -1.73
CA SER A 160 -23.20 5.46 -2.72
C SER A 160 -22.82 4.99 -4.13
N PRO A 161 -23.29 5.64 -5.21
CA PRO A 161 -22.82 5.37 -6.56
C PRO A 161 -21.29 5.39 -6.67
N GLN A 162 -20.63 6.41 -6.10
CA GLN A 162 -19.17 6.49 -6.06
C GLN A 162 -18.55 5.28 -5.35
N GLY A 163 -19.08 4.88 -4.20
CA GLY A 163 -18.58 3.71 -3.48
C GLY A 163 -18.70 2.40 -4.27
N ARG A 164 -19.77 2.26 -5.07
CA ARG A 164 -19.98 1.11 -5.96
C ARG A 164 -18.99 1.13 -7.12
N ASP A 165 -18.80 2.29 -7.76
CA ASP A 165 -17.89 2.44 -8.89
C ASP A 165 -16.44 2.18 -8.47
N GLU A 166 -15.99 2.75 -7.35
CA GLU A 166 -14.66 2.50 -6.80
C GLU A 166 -14.44 1.02 -6.44
N ALA A 167 -15.47 0.35 -5.91
CA ALA A 167 -15.39 -1.08 -5.61
C ALA A 167 -15.33 -1.93 -6.88
N ALA A 168 -16.19 -1.66 -7.86
CA ALA A 168 -16.23 -2.34 -9.14
C ALA A 168 -14.89 -2.19 -9.88
N GLU A 169 -14.36 -0.97 -9.96
CA GLU A 169 -13.08 -0.69 -10.62
C GLU A 169 -11.92 -1.45 -9.95
N ARG A 170 -11.86 -1.42 -8.62
CA ARG A 170 -10.83 -2.15 -7.85
C ARG A 170 -10.93 -3.67 -8.02
N TRP A 171 -12.14 -4.23 -8.01
CA TRP A 171 -12.35 -5.67 -8.15
C TRP A 171 -12.06 -6.14 -9.57
N TYR A 172 -12.55 -5.43 -10.58
CA TYR A 172 -12.39 -5.78 -11.99
C TYR A 172 -10.94 -5.67 -12.48
N ARG A 173 -10.16 -4.72 -11.96
CA ARG A 173 -8.71 -4.63 -12.25
C ARG A 173 -7.85 -5.44 -11.28
N GLY A 174 -8.47 -6.08 -10.30
CA GLY A 174 -7.77 -6.85 -9.28
C GLY A 174 -7.38 -8.24 -9.76
N SER A 175 -6.86 -9.04 -8.82
CA SER A 175 -6.45 -10.43 -9.10
C SER A 175 -7.59 -11.39 -9.43
N ARG A 176 -8.85 -10.94 -9.37
CA ARG A 176 -10.07 -11.69 -9.77
C ARG A 176 -10.84 -11.00 -10.89
N GLY A 177 -10.12 -10.14 -11.62
CA GLY A 177 -10.55 -9.58 -12.89
C GLY A 177 -10.34 -10.55 -14.06
N PRO A 178 -10.84 -10.20 -15.26
CA PRO A 178 -10.63 -11.00 -16.47
C PRO A 178 -9.18 -11.02 -16.95
N THR A 179 -8.39 -10.03 -16.55
CA THR A 179 -6.97 -9.90 -16.96
C THR A 179 -6.00 -10.52 -15.97
N ALA A 180 -6.50 -11.15 -14.91
CA ALA A 180 -5.66 -11.87 -13.96
C ALA A 180 -4.95 -13.06 -14.65
N PRO A 181 -3.71 -13.41 -14.30
CA PRO A 181 -2.99 -14.51 -14.95
C PRO A 181 -3.75 -15.84 -14.95
N GLY A 182 -4.45 -16.16 -13.87
CA GLY A 182 -5.29 -17.36 -13.78
C GLY A 182 -6.51 -17.30 -14.72
N ALA A 183 -7.08 -16.12 -14.93
CA ALA A 183 -8.22 -15.91 -15.84
C ALA A 183 -7.80 -16.08 -17.29
N VAL A 184 -6.68 -15.47 -17.68
CA VAL A 184 -6.13 -15.58 -19.04
C VAL A 184 -5.76 -17.02 -19.40
N ALA A 185 -5.34 -17.82 -18.42
CA ALA A 185 -4.99 -19.23 -18.61
C ALA A 185 -6.18 -20.19 -18.48
N ALA A 186 -7.33 -19.73 -17.99
CA ALA A 186 -8.49 -20.59 -17.78
C ALA A 186 -9.16 -20.93 -19.12
N ALA A 187 -9.69 -22.15 -19.20
CA ALA A 187 -10.40 -22.61 -20.39
C ALA A 187 -11.81 -21.98 -20.55
N SER A 188 -12.42 -21.55 -19.44
CA SER A 188 -13.77 -20.97 -19.41
C SER A 188 -13.92 -19.92 -18.32
N GLU A 189 -14.90 -19.05 -18.51
CA GLU A 189 -15.20 -17.90 -17.65
C GLU A 189 -16.25 -18.23 -16.57
N CYS A 190 -16.24 -17.45 -15.48
CA CYS A 190 -17.12 -17.64 -14.33
C CYS A 190 -18.61 -17.54 -14.68
N VAL A 191 -18.99 -16.75 -15.68
CA VAL A 191 -20.39 -16.52 -16.08
C VAL A 191 -21.13 -17.80 -16.45
N THR A 192 -20.43 -18.82 -16.96
CA THR A 192 -20.99 -20.14 -17.31
C THR A 192 -20.73 -21.22 -16.26
N CYS A 193 -20.00 -20.91 -15.18
CA CYS A 193 -19.60 -21.89 -14.19
C CYS A 193 -20.74 -22.20 -13.21
N GLY A 194 -21.03 -23.49 -12.99
CA GLY A 194 -22.08 -23.93 -12.06
C GLY A 194 -21.82 -23.59 -10.58
N PHE A 195 -20.58 -23.22 -10.22
CA PHE A 195 -20.20 -22.81 -8.87
C PHE A 195 -20.32 -21.30 -8.61
N LEU A 196 -20.75 -20.51 -9.60
CA LEU A 196 -20.92 -19.08 -9.45
C LEU A 196 -22.23 -18.77 -8.69
N VAL A 197 -22.11 -18.06 -7.57
CA VAL A 197 -23.26 -17.49 -6.86
C VAL A 197 -23.40 -16.02 -7.24
N PRO A 198 -24.48 -15.58 -7.90
CA PRO A 198 -24.63 -14.20 -8.36
C PRO A 198 -24.80 -13.23 -7.18
N LEU A 199 -24.14 -12.07 -7.26
CA LEU A 199 -24.40 -10.97 -6.34
C LEU A 199 -25.74 -10.30 -6.68
N GLN A 200 -26.31 -9.60 -5.70
CA GLN A 200 -27.57 -8.86 -5.86
C GLN A 200 -27.33 -7.40 -6.27
N GLY A 201 -28.31 -6.80 -6.94
CA GLY A 201 -28.29 -5.40 -7.34
C GLY A 201 -27.27 -5.08 -8.45
N PRO A 202 -26.86 -3.81 -8.60
CA PRO A 202 -26.04 -3.36 -9.72
C PRO A 202 -24.70 -4.08 -9.86
N LEU A 203 -24.03 -4.41 -8.75
CA LEU A 203 -22.76 -5.15 -8.78
C LEU A 203 -22.93 -6.58 -9.34
N GLY A 204 -24.12 -7.17 -9.23
CA GLY A 204 -24.42 -8.49 -9.80
C GLY A 204 -24.38 -8.56 -11.33
N GLN A 205 -24.35 -7.41 -12.02
CA GLN A 205 -24.20 -7.37 -13.48
C GLN A 205 -22.77 -7.67 -13.94
N LEU A 206 -21.77 -7.56 -13.06
CA LEU A 206 -20.36 -7.74 -13.38
C LEU A 206 -19.64 -8.73 -12.45
N PHE A 207 -20.24 -9.09 -11.32
CA PHE A 207 -19.56 -9.88 -10.29
C PHE A 207 -20.47 -10.96 -9.67
N GLY A 208 -19.82 -12.04 -9.24
CA GLY A 208 -20.41 -13.08 -8.40
C GLY A 208 -19.43 -13.53 -7.31
N VAL A 209 -19.81 -14.54 -6.53
CA VAL A 209 -18.95 -15.21 -5.54
C VAL A 209 -18.67 -16.63 -5.99
N CYS A 210 -17.41 -17.04 -5.98
CA CYS A 210 -17.06 -18.43 -6.24
C CYS A 210 -17.37 -19.29 -5.00
N ALA A 211 -18.04 -20.42 -5.20
CA ALA A 211 -18.35 -21.40 -4.13
C ALA A 211 -17.64 -22.76 -4.33
N ASN A 212 -16.65 -22.82 -5.23
CA ASN A 212 -15.90 -24.04 -5.46
C ASN A 212 -14.70 -24.13 -4.52
N ALA A 213 -14.71 -25.04 -3.55
CA ALA A 213 -13.60 -25.26 -2.61
C ALA A 213 -12.27 -25.64 -3.28
N TRP A 214 -12.30 -26.13 -4.53
CA TRP A 214 -11.10 -26.43 -5.32
C TRP A 214 -10.54 -25.21 -6.05
N SER A 215 -11.31 -24.13 -6.15
CA SER A 215 -10.84 -22.86 -6.71
C SER A 215 -9.99 -22.13 -5.67
N PRO A 216 -8.88 -21.50 -6.08
CA PRO A 216 -8.13 -20.58 -5.21
C PRO A 216 -8.96 -19.35 -4.77
N ASP A 217 -10.09 -19.10 -5.43
CA ASP A 217 -10.98 -17.96 -5.18
C ASP A 217 -12.27 -18.34 -4.43
N ASP A 218 -12.33 -19.52 -3.79
CA ASP A 218 -13.46 -19.91 -2.94
C ASP A 218 -13.82 -18.84 -1.91
N GLY A 219 -15.11 -18.51 -1.84
CA GLY A 219 -15.66 -17.46 -0.98
C GLY A 219 -15.22 -16.04 -1.33
N LYS A 220 -14.64 -15.82 -2.52
CA LYS A 220 -14.21 -14.48 -2.99
C LYS A 220 -15.12 -13.95 -4.08
N VAL A 221 -15.17 -12.63 -4.18
CA VAL A 221 -15.81 -11.93 -5.29
C VAL A 221 -14.94 -12.06 -6.54
N VAL A 222 -15.54 -12.52 -7.63
CA VAL A 222 -14.93 -12.68 -8.96
C VAL A 222 -15.74 -11.91 -9.99
N SER A 223 -15.08 -11.39 -11.02
CA SER A 223 -15.76 -10.86 -12.20
C SER A 223 -16.39 -11.98 -13.03
N LEU A 224 -17.46 -11.70 -13.76
CA LEU A 224 -18.17 -12.71 -14.55
C LEU A 224 -17.29 -13.31 -15.67
N ASP A 225 -16.37 -12.51 -16.19
CA ASP A 225 -15.37 -12.86 -17.21
C ASP A 225 -14.02 -13.32 -16.58
N HIS A 226 -13.99 -13.59 -15.27
CA HIS A 226 -12.83 -14.22 -14.60
C HIS A 226 -12.76 -15.73 -14.88
N GLY A 227 -11.60 -16.35 -14.65
CA GLY A 227 -11.44 -17.80 -14.69
C GLY A 227 -10.40 -18.29 -13.69
N CYS A 228 -10.59 -19.49 -13.13
CA CYS A 228 -9.76 -20.04 -12.04
C CYS A 228 -9.21 -21.44 -12.29
N GLY A 229 -9.48 -22.04 -13.46
CA GLY A 229 -9.05 -23.40 -13.82
C GLY A 229 -9.87 -24.55 -13.18
N ALA A 230 -10.72 -24.26 -12.19
CA ALA A 230 -11.63 -25.22 -11.57
C ALA A 230 -13.08 -25.00 -12.02
N HIS A 231 -13.29 -24.79 -13.32
CA HIS A 231 -14.61 -24.55 -13.91
C HIS A 231 -15.42 -25.86 -13.97
N SER A 232 -16.74 -25.80 -13.73
CA SER A 232 -17.59 -27.01 -13.62
C SER A 232 -17.70 -27.80 -14.92
N GLU A 233 -17.62 -27.10 -16.06
CA GLU A 233 -17.77 -27.66 -17.41
C GLU A 233 -16.43 -27.81 -18.16
N THR A 234 -15.29 -27.82 -17.46
CA THR A 234 -13.97 -28.02 -18.09
C THR A 234 -13.34 -29.30 -17.58
N ASP A 235 -12.54 -29.94 -18.43
CA ASP A 235 -11.82 -31.17 -18.09
C ASP A 235 -10.33 -31.04 -18.46
N VAL A 236 -9.51 -31.96 -17.95
CA VAL A 236 -8.13 -32.10 -18.38
C VAL A 236 -8.07 -32.66 -19.80
N GLU A 237 -7.12 -32.19 -20.60
CA GLU A 237 -6.85 -32.84 -21.88
C GLU A 237 -6.39 -34.28 -21.64
N GLU A 238 -7.10 -35.24 -22.24
CA GLU A 238 -6.67 -36.64 -22.24
C GLU A 238 -5.35 -36.74 -23.01
N ARG A 239 -4.26 -36.91 -22.26
CA ARG A 239 -2.96 -37.24 -22.84
C ARG A 239 -2.87 -38.75 -23.01
N PRO A 240 -2.61 -39.25 -24.22
CA PRO A 240 -2.38 -40.67 -24.42
C PRO A 240 -1.24 -41.12 -23.52
N SER A 241 -1.41 -42.25 -22.83
CA SER A 241 -0.38 -42.77 -21.96
C SER A 241 0.86 -43.12 -22.77
N GLU A 242 2.04 -42.81 -22.23
CA GLU A 242 3.30 -43.34 -22.77
C GLU A 242 3.39 -44.87 -22.59
N TRP A 243 2.49 -45.44 -21.77
CA TRP A 243 2.32 -46.88 -21.62
C TRP A 243 1.39 -47.42 -22.71
N PRO A 244 1.70 -48.59 -23.29
CA PRO A 244 0.82 -49.23 -24.25
C PRO A 244 -0.55 -49.51 -23.63
N ASP A 245 -1.60 -49.34 -24.43
CA ASP A 245 -2.98 -49.60 -24.01
C ASP A 245 -3.13 -50.97 -23.36
N ARG A 246 -4.07 -51.09 -22.43
CA ARG A 246 -4.51 -52.38 -21.86
C ARG A 246 -5.34 -53.17 -22.87
N ALA A 247 -4.80 -53.38 -24.06
CA ALA A 247 -5.28 -54.38 -25.00
C ALA A 247 -4.31 -55.57 -24.88
N PRO A 248 -4.54 -56.53 -23.96
CA PRO A 248 -3.73 -57.74 -23.95
C PRO A 248 -3.90 -58.41 -25.33
N LEU A 249 -2.77 -58.69 -25.99
CA LEU A 249 -2.74 -59.41 -27.27
C LEU A 249 -3.32 -60.84 -27.16
N ILE A 250 -3.55 -61.33 -25.95
CA ILE A 250 -4.10 -62.66 -25.64
C ILE A 250 -5.20 -62.47 -24.59
N ASP A 251 -6.44 -62.81 -24.95
CA ASP A 251 -7.59 -62.83 -24.04
C ASP A 251 -7.80 -64.26 -23.52
N GLU A 252 -7.41 -64.51 -22.28
CA GLU A 252 -7.54 -65.81 -21.61
C GLU A 252 -8.99 -66.17 -21.21
N ALA A 253 -9.92 -65.21 -21.30
CA ALA A 253 -11.35 -65.42 -21.00
C ALA A 253 -12.16 -65.83 -22.24
N VAL A 254 -11.58 -65.73 -23.44
CA VAL A 254 -12.20 -66.19 -24.68
C VAL A 254 -11.92 -67.69 -24.85
N ILE A 255 -12.97 -68.50 -24.67
CA ILE A 255 -12.91 -69.94 -24.94
C ILE A 255 -13.19 -70.16 -26.42
N GLU A 256 -12.18 -70.61 -27.17
CA GLU A 256 -12.35 -71.06 -28.55
C GLU A 256 -12.84 -72.53 -28.54
N PRO A 257 -14.08 -72.82 -28.95
CA PRO A 257 -14.59 -74.18 -28.95
C PRO A 257 -13.96 -74.96 -30.11
N VAL A 258 -13.10 -75.93 -29.78
CA VAL A 258 -12.58 -76.90 -30.75
C VAL A 258 -13.63 -78.00 -30.93
N ASP A 259 -14.09 -78.20 -32.17
CA ASP A 259 -14.98 -79.31 -32.50
C ASP A 259 -14.15 -80.61 -32.64
N PRO A 260 -14.31 -81.59 -31.74
CA PRO A 260 -13.54 -82.83 -31.80
C PRO A 260 -13.94 -83.74 -32.98
N ALA A 261 -15.05 -83.46 -33.70
CA ALA A 261 -15.47 -84.25 -34.85
C ALA A 261 -14.68 -83.97 -36.14
N ALA A 262 -13.93 -82.86 -36.21
CA ALA A 262 -13.12 -82.51 -37.38
C ALA A 262 -11.72 -83.15 -37.39
N ALA A 263 -11.32 -83.83 -36.31
CA ALA A 263 -9.98 -84.42 -36.19
C ALA A 263 -9.84 -85.83 -36.83
N ASP A 264 -10.93 -86.41 -37.33
CA ASP A 264 -10.99 -87.82 -37.74
C ASP A 264 -11.29 -88.03 -39.25
N GLU A 265 -10.97 -87.06 -40.11
CA GLU A 265 -10.83 -87.33 -41.55
C GLU A 265 -9.41 -87.82 -41.85
N PRO A 266 -9.20 -89.12 -42.17
CA PRO A 266 -7.89 -89.57 -42.61
C PRO A 266 -7.56 -88.93 -43.96
N ALA A 267 -6.36 -88.38 -44.06
CA ALA A 267 -5.80 -87.79 -45.27
C ALA A 267 -5.88 -88.79 -46.44
N GLY A 268 -6.89 -88.61 -47.30
CA GLY A 268 -7.06 -89.33 -48.54
C GLY A 268 -6.06 -88.87 -49.60
N ASP A 269 -5.06 -89.72 -49.82
CA ASP A 269 -4.11 -89.69 -50.92
C ASP A 269 -4.75 -89.37 -52.29
N ARG A 270 -4.19 -88.37 -52.99
CA ARG A 270 -4.17 -88.33 -54.47
C ARG A 270 -2.86 -87.73 -54.98
N ALA A 271 -1.95 -88.62 -55.34
CA ALA A 271 -1.01 -88.47 -56.44
C ALA A 271 -1.70 -88.07 -57.76
N GLY A 272 -1.03 -87.25 -58.57
CA GLY A 272 -1.41 -86.92 -59.96
C GLY A 272 -1.09 -85.48 -60.35
#